data_AF-A0A8I0FBL9-F1
#
_entry.id   AF-A0A8I0FBL9-F1
#
_cell.length_a   1.000
_cell.length_b   1.000
_cell.length_c   1.000
_cell.angle_alpha   90.00
_cell.angle_beta   90.00
_cell.angle_gamma   90.00
#
_symmetry.space_group_name_H-M   'P 1'
#
loop_
_entity.id
_entity.type
_entity.pdbx_description
1 polymer ?
#
loop_
_entity_poly.entity_id
_entity_poly.type
_entity_poly.pdbx_seq_one_letter_code
_entity_poly.pdbx_strand_id
1 'polypeptide(L)'
;GSMHVELADEAWGLAGATASETYLNIPAIIEVAKKSKATMVHPGYGFLSERAEFAQAVIDAGLKWVGPSPSAIEKLGDKIEARKIAASVGAPLVQGTQDPLENADEALEFAKQYGLPIAIKAAFGGGGRGLKVAWKLEEVKELYE
;
A
#
# COMPACT_ATOMS: atom_id res chain seq x y z
N GLY A 1 11.56 27.72 6.81
CA GLY A 1 11.73 26.31 6.40
C GLY A 1 10.36 25.71 6.13
N SER A 2 10.23 24.41 5.97
CA SER A 2 8.91 23.75 6.10
C SER A 2 8.52 23.73 7.59
N MET A 3 7.21 23.75 7.90
CA MET A 3 6.74 23.83 9.28
C MET A 3 7.23 22.67 10.16
N HIS A 4 7.38 21.45 9.61
CA HIS A 4 7.89 20.29 10.37
C HIS A 4 9.37 20.44 10.77
N VAL A 5 10.15 21.25 10.06
CA VAL A 5 11.55 21.55 10.42
C VAL A 5 11.59 22.57 11.56
N GLU A 6 10.68 23.55 11.55
CA GLU A 6 10.61 24.60 12.56
C GLU A 6 10.06 24.10 13.90
N LEU A 7 9.22 23.06 13.87
CA LEU A 7 8.63 22.45 15.07
C LEU A 7 9.51 21.36 15.70
N ALA A 8 10.53 20.85 15.00
CA ALA A 8 11.40 19.82 15.54
C ALA A 8 12.43 20.42 16.51
N ASP A 9 12.76 19.71 17.59
CA ASP A 9 13.81 20.11 18.53
C ASP A 9 15.19 20.19 17.83
N GLU A 10 15.43 19.28 16.89
CA GLU A 10 16.60 19.25 16.03
C GLU A 10 16.20 18.87 14.60
N ALA A 11 16.84 19.49 13.61
CA ALA A 11 16.64 19.17 12.20
C ALA A 11 17.97 18.89 11.51
N TRP A 12 18.03 17.78 10.78
CA TRP A 12 19.22 17.30 10.09
C TRP A 12 18.96 17.26 8.58
N GLY A 13 19.78 17.96 7.81
CA GLY A 13 19.66 17.97 6.35
C GLY A 13 20.13 16.66 5.73
N LEU A 14 19.35 16.11 4.81
CA LEU A 14 19.77 15.03 3.92
C LEU A 14 20.41 15.64 2.65
N ALA A 15 21.48 15.03 2.16
CA ALA A 15 22.12 15.48 0.93
C ALA A 15 21.25 15.13 -0.30
N GLY A 16 21.17 16.06 -1.26
CA GLY A 16 20.40 15.89 -2.49
C GLY A 16 19.19 16.83 -2.57
N ALA A 17 18.49 16.77 -3.70
CA ALA A 17 17.34 17.64 -3.99
C ALA A 17 16.08 16.85 -4.37
N THR A 18 16.23 15.57 -4.74
CA THR A 18 15.13 14.70 -5.13
C THR A 18 14.65 13.82 -3.98
N ALA A 19 13.42 13.30 -4.06
CA ALA A 19 12.91 12.34 -3.09
C ALA A 19 13.78 11.07 -3.03
N SER A 20 14.26 10.59 -4.19
CA SER A 20 15.15 9.43 -4.31
C SER A 20 16.47 9.62 -3.55
N GLU A 21 17.01 10.83 -3.54
CA GLU A 21 18.25 11.14 -2.81
C GLU A 21 18.01 11.34 -1.31
N THR A 22 16.79 11.75 -0.93
CA THR A 22 16.43 12.17 0.43
C THR A 22 15.45 11.20 1.11
N TYR A 23 14.14 11.46 1.08
CA TYR A 23 13.12 10.73 1.84
C TYR A 23 12.87 9.29 1.39
N LEU A 24 13.39 8.88 0.23
CA LEU A 24 13.38 7.49 -0.26
C LEU A 24 14.74 6.80 -0.09
N ASN A 25 15.73 7.48 0.49
CA ASN A 25 17.07 6.96 0.69
C ASN A 25 17.23 6.37 2.09
N ILE A 26 17.00 5.06 2.19
CA ILE A 26 17.09 4.30 3.45
C ILE A 26 18.45 4.49 4.14
N PRO A 27 19.61 4.27 3.48
CA PRO A 27 20.92 4.49 4.11
C PRO A 27 21.09 5.89 4.72
N ALA A 28 20.71 6.95 3.99
CA ALA A 28 20.88 8.32 4.46
C ALA A 28 20.03 8.62 5.70
N ILE A 29 18.78 8.11 5.74
CA ILE A 29 17.89 8.27 6.91
C ILE A 29 18.46 7.53 8.13
N ILE A 30 18.93 6.30 7.96
CA ILE A 30 19.53 5.51 9.06
C ILE A 30 20.81 6.18 9.59
N GLU A 31 21.64 6.73 8.70
CA GLU A 31 22.85 7.44 9.08
C GLU A 31 22.54 8.67 9.96
N VAL A 32 21.56 9.48 9.55
CA VAL A 32 21.10 10.64 10.33
C VAL A 32 20.52 10.20 11.68
N ALA A 33 19.67 9.16 11.71
CA ALA A 33 19.09 8.65 12.95
C ALA A 33 20.16 8.20 13.96
N LYS A 34 21.24 7.57 13.49
CA LYS A 34 22.38 7.20 14.34
C LYS A 34 23.15 8.42 14.84
N LYS A 35 23.42 9.40 13.98
CA LYS A 35 24.15 10.63 14.33
C LYS A 35 23.38 11.48 15.33
N SER A 36 22.07 11.61 15.16
CA SER A 36 21.19 12.33 16.09
C SER A 36 20.90 11.55 17.37
N LYS A 37 21.36 10.30 17.48
CA LYS A 37 21.08 9.39 18.60
C LYS A 37 19.58 9.16 18.82
N ALA A 38 18.79 9.22 17.75
CA ALA A 38 17.40 8.83 17.79
C ALA A 38 17.27 7.38 18.28
N THR A 39 16.18 7.07 18.97
CA THR A 39 15.88 5.71 19.46
C THR A 39 14.81 5.01 18.63
N MET A 40 14.10 5.76 17.78
CA MET A 40 12.99 5.26 16.97
C MET A 40 12.86 6.03 15.67
N VAL A 41 12.24 5.40 14.68
CA VAL A 41 11.89 6.01 13.38
C VAL A 41 10.39 5.83 13.14
N HIS A 42 9.70 6.95 12.92
CA HIS A 42 8.30 6.97 12.53
C HIS A 42 8.21 7.39 11.06
N PRO A 43 7.70 6.52 10.15
CA PRO A 43 7.74 6.81 8.71
C PRO A 43 6.59 7.70 8.23
N GLY A 44 5.54 7.88 9.04
CA GLY A 44 4.34 8.61 8.63
C GLY A 44 3.56 7.81 7.59
N TYR A 45 3.22 8.46 6.47
CA TYR A 45 2.53 7.87 5.32
C TYR A 45 3.26 8.25 4.03
N GLY A 46 3.03 7.48 2.96
CA GLY A 46 3.79 7.65 1.71
C GLY A 46 5.27 7.32 1.88
N PHE A 47 6.10 7.71 0.91
CA PHE A 47 7.54 7.44 0.89
C PHE A 47 7.89 5.97 1.23
N LEU A 48 8.55 5.74 2.37
CA LEU A 48 9.01 4.44 2.81
C LEU A 48 8.09 3.78 3.86
N SER A 49 6.94 4.38 4.20
CA SER A 49 6.05 3.89 5.26
C SER A 49 5.51 2.48 5.04
N GLU A 50 5.38 2.05 3.78
CA GLU A 50 4.91 0.72 3.39
C GLU A 50 6.05 -0.14 2.81
N ARG A 51 7.32 0.20 3.08
CA ARG A 51 8.49 -0.55 2.59
C ARG A 51 9.05 -1.47 3.68
N ALA A 52 8.83 -2.77 3.53
CA ALA A 52 9.32 -3.78 4.47
C ALA A 52 10.85 -3.71 4.67
N GLU A 53 11.59 -3.45 3.59
CA GLU A 53 13.05 -3.27 3.62
C GLU A 53 13.50 -2.09 4.50
N PHE A 54 12.70 -1.02 4.59
CA PHE A 54 13.02 0.12 5.45
C PHE A 54 12.76 -0.22 6.91
N ALA A 55 11.61 -0.82 7.21
CA ALA A 55 11.30 -1.31 8.55
C ALA A 55 12.38 -2.26 9.07
N GLN A 56 12.86 -3.19 8.23
CA GLN A 56 13.94 -4.10 8.57
C GLN A 56 15.26 -3.35 8.79
N ALA A 57 15.63 -2.42 7.92
CA ALA A 57 16.85 -1.62 8.07
C ALA A 57 16.87 -0.78 9.36
N VAL A 58 15.72 -0.25 9.79
CA VAL A 58 15.57 0.45 11.08
C VAL A 58 15.84 -0.50 12.25
N ILE A 59 15.24 -1.69 12.22
CA ILE A 59 15.42 -2.71 13.27
C ILE A 59 16.88 -3.19 13.32
N ASP A 60 17.48 -3.48 12.17
CA ASP A 60 18.88 -3.92 12.05
C ASP A 60 19.87 -2.84 12.51
N ALA A 61 19.49 -1.56 12.38
CA ALA A 61 20.23 -0.43 12.91
C ALA A 61 20.13 -0.27 14.44
N GLY A 62 19.35 -1.12 15.12
CA GLY A 62 19.11 -1.05 16.57
C GLY A 62 18.08 0.01 16.98
N LEU A 63 17.32 0.54 16.02
CA LEU A 63 16.29 1.56 16.24
C LEU A 63 14.91 0.90 16.36
N LYS A 64 13.99 1.52 17.11
CA LYS A 64 12.60 1.08 17.16
C LYS A 64 11.86 1.54 15.90
N TRP A 65 11.29 0.60 15.17
CA TRP A 65 10.35 0.89 14.11
C TRP A 65 8.96 1.23 14.67
N VAL A 66 8.42 2.41 14.35
CA VAL A 66 7.05 2.80 14.72
C VAL A 66 6.10 2.45 13.59
N GLY A 67 5.69 1.18 13.55
CA GLY A 67 4.80 0.63 12.54
C GLY A 67 4.65 -0.89 12.66
N PRO A 68 3.96 -1.54 11.70
CA PRO A 68 3.84 -2.99 11.65
C PRO A 68 5.21 -3.64 11.34
N SER A 69 5.37 -4.91 11.73
CA SER A 69 6.60 -5.67 11.44
C SER A 69 6.91 -5.75 9.94
N PRO A 70 8.18 -5.90 9.52
CA PRO A 70 8.55 -6.05 8.11
C PRO A 70 7.75 -7.16 7.40
N SER A 71 7.60 -8.32 8.05
CA SER A 71 6.81 -9.44 7.50
C SER A 71 5.32 -9.10 7.35
N ALA A 72 4.75 -8.30 8.24
CA ALA A 72 3.36 -7.87 8.11
C ALA A 72 3.20 -6.88 6.95
N ILE A 73 4.16 -5.97 6.73
CA ILE A 73 4.15 -5.06 5.58
C ILE A 73 4.19 -5.85 4.28
N GLU A 74 5.09 -6.83 4.17
CA GLU A 74 5.22 -7.66 2.97
C GLU A 74 3.94 -8.47 2.68
N LYS A 75 3.43 -9.18 3.70
CA LYS A 75 2.23 -10.03 3.56
C LYS A 75 0.97 -9.25 3.24
N LEU A 76 0.82 -8.03 3.78
CA LEU A 76 -0.37 -7.21 3.56
C LEU A 76 -0.24 -6.29 2.35
N GLY A 77 0.97 -6.08 1.83
CA GLY A 77 1.22 -5.36 0.58
C GLY A 77 0.87 -6.18 -0.66
N ASP A 78 0.97 -7.51 -0.58
CA ASP A 78 0.46 -8.41 -1.62
C ASP A 78 -1.05 -8.61 -1.45
N LYS A 79 -1.84 -8.20 -2.45
CA LYS A 79 -3.31 -8.27 -2.40
C LYS A 79 -3.84 -9.70 -2.32
N ILE A 80 -3.18 -10.65 -2.97
CA ILE A 80 -3.59 -12.05 -2.98
C ILE A 80 -3.33 -12.65 -1.61
N GLU A 81 -2.13 -12.44 -1.07
CA GLU A 81 -1.77 -12.95 0.24
C GLU A 81 -2.57 -12.28 1.37
N ALA A 82 -2.78 -10.96 1.29
CA ALA A 82 -3.66 -10.23 2.20
C ALA A 82 -5.08 -10.78 2.22
N ARG A 83 -5.64 -11.13 1.04
CA ARG A 83 -6.98 -11.73 0.95
C ARG A 83 -7.03 -13.13 1.57
N LYS A 84 -5.99 -13.96 1.36
CA LYS A 84 -5.88 -15.28 2.01
C LYS A 84 -5.79 -15.16 3.52
N ILE A 85 -5.01 -14.22 4.04
CA ILE A 85 -4.89 -13.94 5.48
C ILE A 85 -6.24 -13.47 6.04
N ALA A 86 -6.92 -12.55 5.35
CA ALA A 86 -8.24 -12.09 5.76
C ALA A 86 -9.26 -13.24 5.78
N ALA A 87 -9.27 -14.11 4.78
CA ALA A 87 -10.13 -15.29 4.75
C ALA A 87 -9.81 -16.28 5.90
N SER A 88 -8.53 -16.51 6.19
CA SER A 88 -8.11 -17.49 7.21
C SER A 88 -8.49 -17.08 8.63
N VAL A 89 -8.62 -15.77 8.90
CA VAL A 89 -9.10 -15.23 10.18
C VAL A 89 -10.62 -14.96 10.19
N GLY A 90 -11.33 -15.33 9.12
CA GLY A 90 -12.77 -15.11 9.00
C GLY A 90 -13.17 -13.64 8.86
N ALA A 91 -12.27 -12.77 8.42
CA ALA A 91 -12.60 -11.38 8.15
C ALA A 91 -13.60 -11.30 6.98
N PRO A 92 -14.62 -10.42 7.06
CA PRO A 92 -15.59 -10.27 5.99
C PRO A 92 -14.88 -9.75 4.74
N LEU A 93 -14.91 -10.56 3.68
CA LEU A 93 -14.37 -10.20 2.37
C LEU A 93 -15.49 -9.74 1.46
N VAL A 94 -15.22 -8.69 0.69
CA VAL A 94 -16.09 -8.31 -0.43
C VAL A 94 -16.13 -9.48 -1.41
N GLN A 95 -17.34 -9.88 -1.80
CA GLN A 95 -17.52 -10.89 -2.83
C GLN A 95 -16.92 -10.38 -4.13
N GLY A 96 -16.07 -11.18 -4.75
CA GLY A 96 -15.33 -10.84 -5.95
C GLY A 96 -14.66 -12.07 -6.50
N THR A 97 -14.31 -12.06 -7.79
CA THR A 97 -13.63 -13.19 -8.43
C THR A 97 -12.27 -13.43 -7.81
N GLN A 98 -11.83 -14.70 -7.76
CA GLN A 98 -10.52 -15.07 -7.22
C GLN A 98 -9.42 -14.83 -8.26
N ASP A 99 -9.73 -15.17 -9.51
CA ASP A 99 -8.86 -15.00 -10.66
C ASP A 99 -9.34 -13.82 -11.54
N PRO A 100 -8.44 -13.26 -12.37
CA PRO A 100 -8.83 -12.34 -13.42
C PRO A 100 -9.90 -12.98 -14.31
N LEU A 101 -10.91 -12.19 -14.68
CA LEU A 101 -11.93 -12.63 -15.61
C LEU A 101 -11.31 -12.83 -17.00
N GLU A 102 -11.75 -13.84 -17.74
CA GLU A 102 -11.29 -14.06 -19.10
C GLU A 102 -12.02 -13.17 -20.11
N ASN A 103 -13.27 -12.79 -19.81
CA ASN A 103 -14.15 -12.07 -20.73
C ASN A 103 -15.31 -11.36 -20.00
N ALA A 104 -16.07 -10.56 -20.77
CA ALA A 104 -17.20 -9.77 -20.28
C ALA A 104 -18.40 -10.63 -19.82
N ASP A 105 -18.52 -11.87 -20.29
CA ASP A 105 -19.62 -12.76 -19.90
C ASP A 105 -19.47 -13.20 -18.45
N GLU A 106 -18.25 -13.47 -17.98
CA GLU A 106 -18.00 -13.81 -16.58
C GLU A 106 -18.34 -12.66 -15.63
N ALA A 107 -18.11 -11.41 -16.05
CA ALA A 107 -18.53 -10.24 -15.27
C ALA A 107 -20.05 -10.17 -15.15
N LEU A 108 -20.77 -10.50 -16.22
CA LEU A 108 -22.23 -10.52 -16.25
C LEU A 108 -22.80 -11.66 -15.41
N GLU A 109 -22.20 -12.84 -15.45
CA GLU A 109 -22.58 -13.98 -14.60
C GLU A 109 -22.37 -13.65 -13.11
N PHE A 110 -21.24 -13.03 -12.77
CA PHE A 110 -20.97 -12.54 -11.43
C PHE A 110 -22.05 -11.54 -10.96
N ALA A 111 -22.42 -10.56 -11.80
CA ALA A 111 -23.48 -9.60 -11.48
C ALA A 111 -24.85 -10.27 -11.25
N LYS A 112 -25.19 -11.30 -12.04
CA LYS A 112 -26.43 -12.07 -11.87
C LYS A 112 -26.43 -12.87 -10.58
N GLN A 113 -25.28 -13.43 -10.20
CA GLN A 113 -25.16 -14.26 -9.00
C GLN A 113 -25.17 -13.43 -7.70
N TYR A 114 -24.43 -12.32 -7.67
CA TYR A 114 -24.19 -11.55 -6.44
C TYR A 114 -24.97 -10.24 -6.37
N GLY A 115 -25.67 -9.86 -7.45
CA GLY A 115 -26.47 -8.65 -7.53
C GLY A 115 -25.65 -7.41 -7.89
N LEU A 116 -26.38 -6.34 -8.19
CA LEU A 116 -25.84 -5.02 -8.53
C LEU A 116 -25.92 -4.06 -7.33
N PRO A 117 -25.08 -3.01 -7.27
CA PRO A 117 -24.03 -2.68 -8.24
C PRO A 117 -22.77 -3.55 -8.07
N ILE A 118 -22.04 -3.77 -9.16
CA ILE A 118 -20.71 -4.38 -9.13
C ILE A 118 -19.63 -3.37 -9.53
N ALA A 119 -18.44 -3.52 -8.96
CA ALA A 119 -17.25 -2.75 -9.35
C ALA A 119 -16.34 -3.63 -10.22
N ILE A 120 -16.12 -3.20 -11.46
CA ILE A 120 -15.18 -3.83 -12.39
C ILE A 120 -13.84 -3.13 -12.26
N LYS A 121 -12.77 -3.88 -11.98
CA LYS A 121 -11.44 -3.35 -11.72
C LYS A 121 -10.41 -4.02 -12.62
N ALA A 122 -9.60 -3.22 -13.31
CA ALA A 122 -8.48 -3.72 -14.08
C ALA A 122 -7.45 -4.43 -13.17
N ALA A 123 -6.98 -5.61 -13.59
CA ALA A 123 -6.04 -6.43 -12.83
C ALA A 123 -4.74 -5.67 -12.46
N PHE A 124 -4.27 -4.79 -13.35
CA PHE A 124 -3.03 -4.01 -13.18
C PHE A 124 -3.27 -2.53 -12.76
N GLY A 125 -4.49 -2.17 -12.34
CA GLY A 125 -4.84 -0.80 -11.94
C GLY A 125 -4.38 -0.42 -10.53
N GLY A 126 -3.48 0.56 -10.40
CA GLY A 126 -3.04 1.18 -9.15
C GLY A 126 -3.59 2.60 -8.96
N GLY A 127 -3.81 3.03 -7.71
CA GLY A 127 -4.17 4.42 -7.38
C GLY A 127 -5.57 4.87 -7.81
N GLY A 128 -6.56 3.97 -7.83
CA GLY A 128 -7.95 4.30 -8.18
C GLY A 128 -8.26 4.37 -9.68
N ARG A 129 -7.25 4.19 -10.55
CA ARG A 129 -7.42 4.15 -12.01
C ARG A 129 -7.88 2.77 -12.47
N GLY A 130 -8.81 2.73 -13.44
CA GLY A 130 -9.34 1.49 -13.99
C GLY A 130 -10.43 0.82 -13.16
N LEU A 131 -11.22 1.61 -12.41
CA LEU A 131 -12.43 1.15 -11.73
C LEU A 131 -13.65 1.74 -12.43
N LYS A 132 -14.58 0.88 -12.85
CA LYS A 132 -15.89 1.24 -13.39
C LYS A 132 -16.96 0.59 -12.51
N VAL A 133 -18.13 1.23 -12.37
CA VAL A 133 -19.23 0.70 -11.55
C VAL A 133 -20.43 0.46 -12.44
N ALA A 134 -20.90 -0.79 -12.48
CA ALA A 134 -22.12 -1.17 -13.17
C ALA A 134 -23.28 -1.20 -12.15
N TRP A 135 -24.27 -0.36 -12.38
CA TRP A 135 -25.53 -0.23 -11.67
C TRP A 135 -26.67 -1.01 -12.33
N LYS A 136 -26.53 -1.32 -13.62
CA LYS A 136 -27.51 -2.09 -14.40
C LYS A 136 -26.84 -3.28 -15.10
N LEU A 137 -27.62 -4.32 -15.43
CA LEU A 137 -27.08 -5.51 -16.09
C LEU A 137 -26.65 -5.22 -17.53
N GLU A 138 -27.33 -4.31 -18.21
CA GLU A 138 -27.11 -4.03 -19.64
C GLU A 138 -25.75 -3.37 -19.93
N GLU A 139 -25.21 -2.64 -18.94
CA GLU A 139 -23.94 -1.93 -19.05
C GLU A 139 -22.73 -2.76 -18.56
N VAL A 140 -22.94 -3.95 -17.97
CA VAL A 140 -21.84 -4.75 -17.40
C VAL A 140 -20.78 -5.10 -18.45
N LYS A 141 -21.21 -5.57 -19.64
CA LYS A 141 -20.26 -5.96 -20.69
C LYS A 141 -19.50 -4.77 -21.25
N GLU A 142 -20.19 -3.66 -21.50
CA GLU A 142 -19.59 -2.42 -21.99
C GLU A 142 -18.58 -1.84 -20.99
N LEU A 143 -18.89 -1.91 -19.69
CA LEU A 143 -17.98 -1.43 -18.67
C LEU A 143 -16.79 -2.39 -18.46
N TYR A 144 -16.90 -3.66 -18.83
CA TYR A 144 -15.77 -4.59 -18.77
C TYR A 144 -14.73 -4.36 -19.87
N GLU A 145 -15.19 -4.08 -21.09
CA GLU A 145 -14.35 -3.74 -22.25
C GLU A 145 -13.58 -2.40 -22.05
#